data_AF-A0A1H3M9Z2-F1
#
_entry.id   AF-A0A1H3M9Z2-F1
#
_cell.length_a   1.000
_cell.length_b   1.000
_cell.length_c   1.000
_cell.angle_alpha   90.00
_cell.angle_beta   90.00
_cell.angle_gamma   90.00
#
_symmetry.space_group_name_H-M   'P 1'
#
loop_
_entity.id
_entity.type
_entity.pdbx_description
1 polymer ?
#
loop_
_entity_poly.entity_id
_entity_poly.type
_entity_poly.pdbx_seq_one_letter_code
_entity_poly.pdbx_strand_id
1 'polypeptide(L)'
;MAVRRSVRSVHAAQDASQRLRQQLGDLSTVSALVVGDGPYSAGEVAKALQLPLAGVLPDDRTAAAVLSDAGTASLKTMRRSALLRAATSLAVQLVASTEHVAAAEAVAG
;
A
#
# COMPACT_ATOMS: atom_id res chain seq x y z
N MET A 1 0.00 -5.61 0.33
CA MET A 1 0.90 -5.74 1.51
C MET A 1 1.47 -4.37 1.87
N ALA A 2 1.41 -3.94 3.13
CA ALA A 2 1.90 -2.63 3.57
C ALA A 2 3.29 -2.71 4.23
N VAL A 3 4.20 -1.79 3.90
CA VAL A 3 5.62 -1.84 4.30
C VAL A 3 6.15 -0.43 4.63
N ARG A 4 6.91 -0.28 5.71
CA ARG A 4 7.62 0.98 6.04
C ARG A 4 9.00 1.03 5.40
N ARG A 5 9.52 2.23 5.10
CA ARG A 5 10.89 2.46 4.57
C ARG A 5 12.00 2.27 5.62
N SER A 6 12.01 1.12 6.30
CA SER A 6 13.07 0.71 7.22
C SER A 6 13.56 -0.69 6.87
N VAL A 7 14.85 -0.95 7.09
CA VAL A 7 15.47 -2.27 6.82
C VAL A 7 14.68 -3.40 7.49
N ARG A 8 14.33 -3.23 8.77
CA ARG A 8 13.55 -4.22 9.52
C ARG A 8 12.20 -4.51 8.87
N SER A 9 11.48 -3.47 8.45
CA SER A 9 10.16 -3.66 7.82
C SER A 9 10.27 -4.27 6.44
N VAL A 10 11.30 -3.92 5.66
CA VAL A 10 11.53 -4.52 4.34
C VAL A 10 11.89 -5.99 4.46
N HIS A 11 12.79 -6.35 5.38
CA HIS A 11 13.14 -7.76 5.61
C HIS A 11 11.92 -8.59 6.03
N ALA A 12 11.13 -8.12 7.00
CA ALA A 12 9.92 -8.81 7.41
C ALA A 12 8.90 -8.94 6.27
N ALA A 13 8.84 -7.96 5.36
CA ALA A 13 7.99 -7.98 4.19
C ALA A 13 8.49 -8.95 3.10
N GLN A 14 9.80 -9.17 2.97
CA GLN A 14 10.36 -10.21 2.09
C GLN A 14 9.96 -11.60 2.58
N ASP A 15 10.09 -11.85 3.88
CA ASP A 15 9.66 -13.13 4.47
C ASP A 15 8.15 -13.35 4.32
N ALA A 16 7.36 -12.27 4.37
CA ALA A 16 5.91 -12.32 4.14
C ALA A 16 5.57 -12.56 2.65
N SER A 17 6.26 -11.92 1.71
CA SER A 17 6.02 -12.11 0.27
C SER A 17 6.36 -13.53 -0.17
N GLN A 18 7.43 -14.12 0.37
CA GLN A 18 7.79 -15.51 0.09
C GLN A 18 6.72 -16.48 0.59
N ARG A 19 6.16 -16.24 1.78
CA ARG A 19 5.02 -17.03 2.30
C ARG A 19 3.77 -16.88 1.45
N LEU A 20 3.45 -15.66 1.03
CA LEU A 20 2.33 -15.42 0.12
C LEU A 20 2.53 -16.17 -1.21
N ARG A 21 3.75 -16.21 -1.74
CA ARG A 21 4.05 -16.95 -2.97
C ARG A 21 3.84 -18.45 -2.82
N GLN A 22 4.19 -19.00 -1.66
CA GLN A 22 3.95 -20.42 -1.37
C GLN A 22 2.46 -20.75 -1.25
N GLN A 23 1.64 -19.81 -0.78
CA GLN A 23 0.19 -20.01 -0.59
C GLN A 23 -0.62 -19.74 -1.86
N LEU A 24 -0.26 -18.71 -2.63
CA LEU A 24 -1.00 -18.23 -3.80
C LEU A 24 -0.43 -18.76 -5.12
N GLY A 25 0.80 -19.27 -5.12
CA GLY A 25 1.55 -19.64 -6.32
C GLY A 25 2.09 -18.41 -7.06
N ASP A 26 1.18 -17.60 -7.59
CA ASP A 26 1.47 -16.33 -8.25
C ASP A 26 1.10 -15.12 -7.38
N LEU A 27 1.87 -14.04 -7.51
CA LEU A 27 1.71 -12.78 -6.79
C LEU A 27 1.09 -11.68 -7.65
N SER A 28 0.53 -12.00 -8.82
CA SER A 28 -0.14 -11.04 -9.72
C SER A 28 -1.22 -10.20 -9.03
N THR A 29 -1.91 -10.76 -8.03
CA THR A 29 -2.94 -10.06 -7.24
C THR A 29 -2.37 -9.29 -6.04
N VAL A 30 -1.07 -9.40 -5.77
CA VAL A 30 -0.41 -8.81 -4.60
C VAL A 30 0.38 -7.58 -5.02
N SER A 31 0.10 -6.44 -4.38
CA SER A 31 0.87 -5.21 -4.56
C SER A 31 1.47 -4.71 -3.25
N ALA A 32 2.59 -4.00 -3.34
CA ALA A 32 3.26 -3.33 -2.23
C ALA A 32 2.70 -1.91 -2.03
N LEU A 33 2.36 -1.56 -0.79
CA LEU A 33 1.99 -0.23 -0.35
C LEU A 33 3.06 0.28 0.61
N VAL A 34 3.72 1.38 0.27
CA VAL A 34 4.83 1.90 1.08
C VAL A 34 4.35 3.02 2.00
N VAL A 35 4.72 2.97 3.27
CA VAL A 35 4.30 3.95 4.29
C VAL A 35 5.50 4.73 4.82
N GLY A 36 5.33 6.05 4.83
CA GLY A 36 6.26 7.01 5.41
C GLY A 36 7.47 7.31 4.56
N ASP A 37 8.36 8.10 5.16
CA ASP A 37 9.63 8.50 4.59
C ASP A 37 10.77 7.59 5.08
N GLY A 38 11.88 7.60 4.35
CA GLY A 38 13.06 6.81 4.67
C GLY A 38 14.10 6.87 3.56
N PRO A 39 15.28 6.27 3.79
CA PRO A 39 16.43 6.40 2.90
C PRO A 39 16.23 5.71 1.54
N TYR A 40 15.27 4.79 1.43
CA TYR A 40 14.93 4.09 0.21
C TYR A 40 13.66 4.66 -0.40
N SER A 41 13.64 4.83 -1.72
CA SER A 41 12.44 5.17 -2.47
C SER A 41 11.40 4.04 -2.44
N ALA A 42 10.15 4.37 -2.74
CA ALA A 42 9.08 3.37 -2.78
C ALA A 42 9.30 2.33 -3.89
N GLY A 43 9.88 2.74 -5.02
CA GLY A 43 10.24 1.84 -6.11
C GLY A 43 11.33 0.84 -5.70
N GLU A 44 12.34 1.29 -4.95
CA GLU A 44 13.38 0.39 -4.42
C GLU A 44 12.81 -0.64 -3.46
N VAL A 45 11.90 -0.23 -2.57
CA VAL A 45 11.21 -1.16 -1.66
C VAL A 45 10.36 -2.17 -2.43
N ALA A 46 9.56 -1.72 -3.40
CA ALA A 46 8.74 -2.61 -4.22
C ALA A 46 9.58 -3.60 -5.02
N LYS A 47 10.70 -3.13 -5.61
CA LYS A 47 11.66 -3.97 -6.33
C LYS A 47 12.30 -5.02 -5.43
N ALA A 48 12.68 -4.66 -4.20
CA ALA A 48 13.24 -5.60 -3.24
C ALA A 48 12.25 -6.70 -2.82
N LEU A 49 10.94 -6.43 -2.93
CA LEU A 49 9.87 -7.37 -2.65
C LEU A 49 9.42 -8.17 -3.88
N GLN A 50 9.89 -7.80 -5.08
CA GLN A 50 9.42 -8.32 -6.37
C GLN A 50 7.89 -8.18 -6.54
N LEU A 51 7.33 -7.07 -6.04
CA LEU A 51 5.90 -6.77 -6.11
C LEU A 51 5.66 -5.47 -6.87
N PRO A 52 4.54 -5.35 -7.61
CA PRO A 52 4.10 -4.07 -8.15
C PRO A 52 3.84 -3.06 -7.02
N LEU A 53 4.17 -1.79 -7.25
CA LEU A 53 3.92 -0.71 -6.31
C LEU A 53 2.48 -0.21 -6.49
N ALA A 54 1.63 -0.39 -5.49
CA ALA A 54 0.29 0.18 -5.45
C ALA A 54 0.31 1.69 -5.20
N GLY A 55 1.21 2.15 -4.33
CA GLY A 55 1.35 3.57 -4.02
C GLY A 55 2.11 3.83 -2.71
N VAL A 56 2.06 5.09 -2.28
CA VAL A 56 2.77 5.58 -1.09
C VAL A 56 1.81 6.36 -0.20
N LEU A 57 1.83 6.09 1.11
CA LEU A 57 1.13 6.87 2.11
C LEU A 57 2.13 7.59 3.02
N PRO A 58 1.86 8.84 3.44
CA PRO A 58 2.69 9.54 4.40
C PRO A 58 2.56 8.95 5.81
N ASP A 59 3.59 9.12 6.65
CA ASP A 59 3.53 8.75 8.07
C ASP A 59 2.83 9.84 8.89
N ASP A 60 1.50 9.88 8.83
CA ASP A 60 0.67 10.80 9.62
C ASP A 60 0.13 10.08 10.86
N ARG A 61 0.92 10.09 11.94
CA ARG A 61 0.56 9.38 13.18
C ARG A 61 -0.74 9.87 13.80
N THR A 62 -1.04 11.17 13.69
CA THR A 62 -2.26 11.76 14.24
C THR A 62 -3.49 11.27 13.50
N ALA A 63 -3.49 11.35 12.16
CA ALA A 63 -4.61 10.84 11.37
C ALA A 63 -4.74 9.31 11.49
N ALA A 64 -3.62 8.58 11.54
CA ALA A 64 -3.63 7.14 11.74
C ALA A 64 -4.26 6.74 13.08
N ALA A 65 -3.91 7.42 14.18
CA ALA A 65 -4.49 7.16 15.50
C ALA A 65 -6.00 7.38 15.53
N VAL A 66 -6.50 8.45 14.88
CA VAL A 66 -7.95 8.68 14.76
C VAL A 66 -8.64 7.53 14.01
N LEU A 67 -8.03 7.04 12.94
CA LEU A 67 -8.58 5.95 12.12
C LEU A 67 -8.50 4.58 12.82
N SER A 68 -7.44 4.32 13.58
CA SER A 68 -7.20 3.02 14.23
C SER A 68 -7.89 2.89 15.58
N ASP A 69 -7.84 3.91 16.42
CA ASP A 69 -8.28 3.85 17.82
C ASP A 69 -9.66 4.50 18.03
N ALA A 70 -10.39 4.78 16.93
CA ALA A 70 -11.65 5.54 16.95
C ALA A 70 -11.54 6.89 17.70
N GLY A 71 -10.37 7.55 17.57
CA GLY A 71 -10.11 8.83 18.21
C GLY A 71 -11.03 9.94 17.71
N THR A 72 -11.12 11.03 18.48
CA THR A 72 -11.96 12.18 18.12
C THR A 72 -11.17 13.21 17.32
N ALA A 73 -11.53 13.38 16.05
CA ALA A 73 -11.10 14.53 15.24
C ALA A 73 -12.26 15.02 14.38
N SER A 74 -12.30 16.33 14.13
CA SER A 74 -13.27 16.90 13.20
C SER A 74 -13.06 16.35 11.79
N LEU A 75 -14.16 16.04 11.09
CA LEU A 75 -14.14 15.70 9.66
C LEU A 75 -13.37 16.73 8.82
N LYS A 76 -13.44 18.02 9.17
CA LYS A 76 -12.72 19.08 8.47
C LYS A 76 -11.19 18.92 8.62
N THR A 77 -10.73 18.56 9.82
CA THR A 77 -9.31 18.30 10.09
C THR A 77 -8.86 17.03 9.37
N MET A 78 -9.67 15.99 9.43
CA MET A 78 -9.40 14.71 8.77
C MET A 78 -9.28 14.88 7.24
N ARG A 79 -10.21 15.60 6.59
CA ARG A 79 -10.14 15.87 5.13
C ARG A 79 -8.88 16.65 4.71
N ARG A 80 -8.23 17.37 5.62
CA ARG A 80 -7.00 18.13 5.35
C ARG A 80 -5.73 17.32 5.60
N SER A 81 -5.81 16.20 6.33
CA SER A 81 -4.64 15.39 6.66
C SER A 81 -3.97 14.85 5.40
N ALA A 82 -2.65 14.72 5.44
CA ALA A 82 -1.89 14.22 4.30
C ALA A 82 -2.24 12.75 4.02
N LEU A 83 -2.44 11.98 5.10
CA LEU A 83 -2.79 10.57 5.01
C LEU A 83 -4.15 10.34 4.35
N LEU A 84 -5.21 11.05 4.75
CA LEU A 84 -6.51 10.82 4.13
C LEU A 84 -6.53 11.25 2.66
N ARG A 85 -5.87 12.36 2.31
CA ARG A 85 -5.77 12.76 0.90
C ARG A 85 -5.02 11.74 0.06
N ALA A 86 -3.88 11.25 0.55
CA ALA A 86 -3.12 10.20 -0.14
C ALA A 86 -3.91 8.89 -0.22
N ALA A 87 -4.59 8.48 0.85
CA ALA A 87 -5.41 7.28 0.89
C ALA A 87 -6.60 7.36 -0.06
N THR A 88 -7.30 8.50 -0.14
CA THR A 88 -8.39 8.71 -1.10
C THR A 88 -7.88 8.63 -2.53
N SER A 89 -6.77 9.31 -2.85
CA SER A 89 -6.17 9.23 -4.19
C SER A 89 -5.77 7.80 -4.55
N LEU A 90 -5.17 7.08 -3.61
CA LEU A 90 -4.77 5.69 -3.80
C LEU A 90 -5.98 4.78 -4.01
N ALA A 91 -7.06 4.96 -3.25
CA ALA A 91 -8.27 4.17 -3.41
C ALA A 91 -8.85 4.32 -4.83
N VAL A 92 -8.88 5.54 -5.37
CA VAL A 92 -9.32 5.79 -6.76
C VAL A 92 -8.42 5.05 -7.77
N GLN A 93 -7.10 5.11 -7.57
CA GLN A 93 -6.15 4.41 -8.45
C GLN A 93 -6.30 2.88 -8.40
N LEU A 94 -6.56 2.33 -7.20
CA LEU A 94 -6.75 0.90 -7.03
C LEU A 94 -8.02 0.42 -7.73
N VAL A 95 -9.13 1.13 -7.60
CA VAL A 95 -10.38 0.80 -8.31
C VAL A 95 -10.14 0.78 -9.82
N ALA A 96 -9.52 1.83 -10.36
CA ALA A 96 -9.20 1.90 -11.80
C ALA A 96 -8.24 0.77 -12.25
N SER A 97 -7.31 0.35 -11.39
CA SER A 97 -6.37 -0.74 -11.70
C SER A 97 -7.06 -2.11 -11.67
N THR A 98 -7.98 -2.34 -10.75
CA THR A 98 -8.77 -3.57 -10.68
C THR A 98 -9.69 -3.71 -11.90
N GLU A 99 -10.29 -2.61 -12.37
CA GLU A 99 -11.07 -2.60 -13.62
C GLU A 99 -10.21 -2.99 -14.83
N HIS A 100 -8.95 -2.56 -14.86
CA HIS A 100 -8.00 -2.93 -15.91
C HIS A 100 -7.63 -4.42 -15.89
N VAL A 101 -7.41 -4.99 -14.70
CA VAL A 101 -7.13 -6.43 -14.55
C VAL A 101 -8.34 -7.25 -14.96
N ALA A 102 -9.54 -6.89 -14.52
CA ALA A 102 -10.78 -7.57 -14.88
C ALA A 102 -11.06 -7.51 -16.40
N ALA A 103 -10.77 -6.37 -17.04
CA ALA A 103 -10.89 -6.24 -18.49
C ALA A 103 -9.86 -7.10 -19.24
N ALA A 104 -8.62 -7.21 -18.74
CA ALA A 104 -7.60 -8.08 -19.33
C ALA A 104 -7.95 -9.58 -19.19
N GLU A 105 -8.50 -9.99 -18.05
CA GLU A 105 -9.01 -11.35 -17.83
C GLU A 105 -10.19 -11.67 -18.76
N ALA A 106 -11.11 -10.71 -18.97
CA ALA A 106 -12.28 -10.89 -19.85
C ALA A 106 -11.93 -10.98 -21.34
N VAL A 107 -10.81 -10.41 -21.78
CA VAL A 107 -10.32 -10.49 -23.17
C VAL A 107 -9.50 -11.77 -23.43
N ALA A 108 -9.01 -12.41 -22.37
CA ALA A 108 -8.22 -13.64 -22.45
C ALA A 108 -9.03 -14.94 -22.37
N GLY A 109 -10.36 -14.86 -22.22
CA GLY A 109 -11.30 -16.00 -22.21
C GLY A 109 -12.15 -16.06 -23.47
#